data_AF-A0A7W4YQH0-F1
#
_entry.id   AF-A0A7W4YQH0-F1
#
_cell.length_a   1.000
_cell.length_b   1.000
_cell.length_c   1.000
_cell.angle_alpha   90.00
_cell.angle_beta   90.00
_cell.angle_gamma   90.00
#
_symmetry.space_group_name_H-M   'P 1'
#
loop_
_entity.id
_entity.type
_entity.pdbx_description
1 polymer ?
#
loop_
_entity_poly.entity_id
_entity_poly.type
_entity_poly.pdbx_seq_one_letter_code
_entity_poly.pdbx_strand_id
1 'polypeptide(L)'
;MPAAPPERPAHDAPRAPRHAGNPEDVRKGQVTSPLPREVFRQRFLARFTDPAYRQEDEALDRLERIAWDAYAQSRKAPHTHKAGAGYADPEYDLSDEWRAASEAVRVAQQRQADPATRSRVLLVCAAARNDYTCPGEMSKSWRLAGRARERLEAQGIEVDLLDLSHLTSDAQLQIHPCKGCVSTAMPLCHWPCSCYPNYALGQVNDWMNEIYPRWAACHGVLIVTPVYWYQVSSPLKLMMDRLVCADGGNPDPTSTRGKDVARAKAIELSGWDYPKHLAGRAYGLVVHGDVAGIEGVRRALSDWLDWMGLIDAGAQARLDRYIGYYEPYATSHVALDRDTSVQGEVDNVARALACAVEQLRHGQLRTADHGLVPPRLK
;
A
#
# COMPACT_ATOMS: atom_id res chain seq x y z
N MET A 1 -7.82 -21.60 62.99
CA MET A 1 -6.53 -21.19 62.38
C MET A 1 -6.85 -20.31 61.18
N PRO A 2 -6.31 -19.10 61.06
CA PRO A 2 -6.60 -18.23 59.92
C PRO A 2 -5.92 -18.79 58.67
N ALA A 3 -6.68 -18.88 57.57
CA ALA A 3 -6.19 -19.35 56.29
C ALA A 3 -5.03 -18.47 55.80
N ALA A 4 -3.94 -19.10 55.38
CA ALA A 4 -2.78 -18.40 54.85
C ALA A 4 -3.18 -17.58 53.59
N PRO A 5 -2.67 -16.35 53.44
CA PRO A 5 -2.95 -15.54 52.27
C PRO A 5 -2.41 -16.24 51.00
N PRO A 6 -3.10 -16.13 49.85
CA PRO A 6 -2.68 -16.78 48.62
C PRO A 6 -1.28 -16.30 48.22
N GLU A 7 -0.41 -17.24 47.83
CA GLU A 7 0.93 -16.96 47.34
C GLU A 7 0.87 -15.99 46.15
N ARG A 8 1.76 -14.99 46.15
CA ARG A 8 1.89 -14.09 45.00
C ARG A 8 2.43 -14.90 43.82
N PRO A 9 1.81 -14.80 42.62
CA PRO A 9 2.29 -15.52 41.46
C PRO A 9 3.74 -15.11 41.13
N ALA A 10 4.53 -16.09 40.69
CA ALA A 10 5.93 -15.89 40.30
C ALA A 10 6.06 -14.75 39.26
N HIS A 11 7.18 -14.02 39.28
CA HIS A 11 7.43 -12.89 38.39
C HIS A 11 7.31 -13.24 36.90
N ASP A 12 7.54 -14.51 36.57
CA ASP A 12 7.52 -15.06 35.21
C ASP A 12 6.23 -15.84 34.91
N ALA A 13 5.24 -15.82 35.81
CA ALA A 13 3.94 -16.43 35.54
C ALA A 13 3.29 -15.69 34.36
N PRO A 14 2.77 -16.41 33.34
CA PRO A 14 2.02 -15.79 32.26
C PRO A 14 0.90 -14.96 32.88
N ARG A 15 0.94 -13.65 32.66
CA ARG A 15 -0.08 -12.74 33.18
C ARG A 15 -1.41 -13.20 32.61
N ALA A 16 -2.38 -13.45 33.50
CA ALA A 16 -3.74 -13.72 33.08
C ALA A 16 -4.14 -12.64 32.06
N PRO A 17 -4.76 -13.02 30.93
CA PRO A 17 -5.19 -12.06 29.93
C PRO A 17 -6.10 -11.06 30.63
N ARG A 18 -5.65 -9.80 30.67
CA ARG A 18 -6.29 -8.81 31.53
C ARG A 18 -7.72 -8.45 31.05
N HIS A 19 -8.13 -8.87 29.84
CA HIS A 19 -9.33 -8.37 29.18
C HIS A 19 -10.00 -9.40 28.26
N ALA A 20 -11.34 -9.44 28.29
CA ALA A 20 -12.18 -10.44 27.62
C ALA A 20 -12.73 -10.00 26.24
N GLY A 21 -12.09 -9.03 25.57
CA GLY A 21 -12.50 -8.59 24.22
C GLY A 21 -13.61 -7.53 24.17
N ASN A 22 -13.77 -6.69 25.20
CA ASN A 22 -14.72 -5.57 25.19
C ASN A 22 -14.31 -4.47 24.17
N PRO A 23 -15.18 -4.06 23.23
CA PRO A 23 -14.92 -2.95 22.29
C PRO A 23 -14.46 -1.64 22.95
N GLU A 24 -15.00 -1.32 24.12
CA GLU A 24 -14.69 -0.08 24.86
C GLU A 24 -13.28 -0.04 25.44
N ASP A 25 -12.59 -1.18 25.48
CA ASP A 25 -11.26 -1.30 26.05
C ASP A 25 -10.18 -0.84 25.07
N VAL A 26 -10.12 0.48 24.85
CA VAL A 26 -9.16 1.15 23.97
C VAL A 26 -7.86 1.44 24.73
N ARG A 27 -6.76 0.82 24.28
CA ARG A 27 -5.42 1.04 24.88
C ARG A 27 -4.88 2.42 24.54
N LYS A 28 -4.37 3.13 25.55
CA LYS A 28 -3.73 4.45 25.43
C LYS A 28 -2.45 4.48 26.27
N GLY A 29 -1.57 5.46 26.01
CA GLY A 29 -0.40 5.73 26.87
C GLY A 29 0.99 5.62 26.19
N GLN A 30 1.06 5.31 24.89
CA GLN A 30 2.36 5.26 24.18
C GLN A 30 3.00 6.64 23.99
N VAL A 31 2.18 7.67 23.76
CA VAL A 31 2.58 9.08 23.71
C VAL A 31 1.68 9.83 24.67
N THR A 32 2.26 10.51 25.66
CA THR A 32 1.52 11.11 26.80
C THR A 32 1.33 12.61 26.68
N SER A 33 2.03 13.28 25.76
CA SER A 33 1.89 14.72 25.50
C SER A 33 2.09 15.04 24.01
N PRO A 34 1.43 16.08 23.48
CA PRO A 34 1.72 16.60 22.14
C PRO A 34 3.18 17.05 21.99
N LEU A 35 3.60 17.28 20.74
CA LEU A 35 4.92 17.82 20.42
C LEU A 35 5.08 19.20 21.07
N PRO A 36 6.20 19.47 21.79
CA PRO A 36 6.46 20.80 22.32
C PRO A 36 6.53 21.87 21.22
N ARG A 37 6.05 23.07 21.52
CA ARG A 37 5.97 24.22 20.59
C ARG A 37 7.30 24.54 19.89
N GLU A 38 8.40 24.49 20.63
CA GLU A 38 9.73 24.80 20.11
C GLU A 38 10.24 23.74 19.14
N VAL A 39 9.99 22.46 19.44
CA VAL A 39 10.39 21.34 18.56
C VAL A 39 9.58 21.37 17.26
N PHE A 40 8.30 21.75 17.33
CA PHE A 40 7.49 21.97 16.13
C PHE A 40 8.10 23.07 15.25
N ARG A 41 8.43 24.22 15.85
CA ARG A 41 9.03 25.36 15.15
C ARG A 41 10.33 24.98 14.45
N GLN A 42 11.22 24.31 15.18
CA GLN A 42 12.50 23.85 14.65
C GLN A 42 12.31 22.96 13.42
N ARG A 43 11.37 21.99 13.47
CA ARG A 43 11.08 21.08 12.35
C ARG A 43 10.41 21.79 11.17
N PHE A 44 9.53 22.74 11.45
CA PHE A 44 8.87 23.53 10.41
C PHE A 44 9.89 24.37 9.64
N LEU A 45 10.75 25.10 10.36
CA LEU A 45 11.73 26.02 9.78
C LEU A 45 12.92 25.32 9.09
N ALA A 46 13.17 24.04 9.39
CA ALA A 46 14.30 23.29 8.83
C ALA A 46 14.34 23.31 7.28
N ARG A 47 13.19 23.36 6.60
CA ARG A 47 13.11 23.41 5.13
C ARG A 47 13.46 24.78 4.53
N PHE A 48 13.57 25.82 5.36
CA PHE A 48 13.80 27.21 4.96
C PHE A 48 15.19 27.71 5.39
N THR A 49 16.15 26.81 5.57
CA THR A 49 17.50 27.13 6.06
C THR A 49 18.32 27.95 5.06
N ASP A 50 18.01 27.86 3.76
CA ASP A 50 18.73 28.59 2.72
C ASP A 50 18.75 30.12 2.98
N PRO A 51 19.90 30.81 2.83
CA PRO A 51 19.99 32.25 3.03
C PRO A 51 19.00 33.08 2.22
N ALA A 52 18.51 32.57 1.07
CA ALA A 52 17.49 33.24 0.27
C ALA A 52 16.18 33.48 1.04
N TYR A 53 15.85 32.65 2.04
CA TYR A 53 14.64 32.80 2.85
C TYR A 53 14.75 33.86 3.95
N ARG A 54 15.96 34.39 4.27
CA ARG A 54 16.14 35.31 5.41
C ARG A 54 15.36 36.61 5.26
N GLN A 55 15.12 37.05 4.02
CA GLN A 55 14.28 38.22 3.73
C GLN A 55 12.80 38.01 4.12
N GLU A 56 12.39 36.75 4.30
CA GLU A 56 11.02 36.33 4.60
C GLU A 56 10.84 35.81 6.03
N ASP A 57 11.78 36.09 6.94
CA ASP A 57 11.73 35.57 8.33
C ASP A 57 10.42 35.95 9.05
N GLU A 58 9.94 37.19 8.88
CA GLU A 58 8.65 37.61 9.45
C GLU A 58 7.45 36.85 8.85
N ALA A 59 7.50 36.53 7.56
CA ALA A 59 6.46 35.76 6.89
C ALA A 59 6.48 34.31 7.36
N LEU A 60 7.67 33.71 7.47
CA LEU A 60 7.84 32.36 8.01
C LEU A 60 7.31 32.28 9.44
N ASP A 61 7.52 33.29 10.28
CA ASP A 61 6.96 33.34 11.64
C ASP A 61 5.44 33.35 11.68
N ARG A 62 4.80 34.06 10.74
CA ARG A 62 3.34 34.06 10.62
C ARG A 62 2.82 32.71 10.14
N LEU A 63 3.43 32.14 9.10
CA LEU A 63 3.02 30.85 8.54
C LEU A 63 3.24 29.70 9.53
N GLU A 64 4.35 29.70 10.25
CA GLU A 64 4.68 28.70 11.26
C GLU A 64 3.66 28.71 12.40
N ARG A 65 3.22 29.90 12.85
CA ARG A 65 2.16 30.02 13.86
C ARG A 65 0.83 29.43 13.39
N ILE A 66 0.45 29.68 12.15
CA ILE A 66 -0.78 29.10 11.55
C ILE A 66 -0.66 27.58 11.47
N ALA A 67 0.51 27.06 11.06
CA ALA A 67 0.78 25.63 11.00
C ALA A 67 0.75 24.98 12.39
N TRP A 68 1.29 25.66 13.40
CA TRP A 68 1.21 25.23 14.79
C TRP A 68 -0.25 25.12 15.25
N ASP A 69 -1.09 26.12 14.96
CA ASP A 69 -2.50 26.07 15.34
C ASP A 69 -3.22 24.91 14.66
N ALA A 70 -2.86 24.58 13.41
CA ALA A 70 -3.42 23.43 12.68
C ALA A 70 -3.05 22.11 13.35
N TYR A 71 -1.79 21.96 13.75
CA TYR A 71 -1.31 20.82 14.51
C TYR A 71 -2.01 20.70 15.88
N ALA A 72 -2.01 21.78 16.66
CA ALA A 72 -2.55 21.81 18.02
C ALA A 72 -4.06 21.49 18.06
N GLN A 73 -4.81 21.92 17.05
CA GLN A 73 -6.23 21.65 16.91
C GLN A 73 -6.54 20.37 16.11
N SER A 74 -5.51 19.61 15.69
CA SER A 74 -5.66 18.39 14.89
C SER A 74 -6.52 18.57 13.62
N ARG A 75 -6.37 19.71 12.93
CA ARG A 75 -7.11 20.03 11.68
C ARG A 75 -6.62 19.17 10.52
N LYS A 76 -7.02 17.91 10.50
CA LYS A 76 -6.58 16.90 9.54
C LYS A 76 -7.10 17.17 8.12
N ALA A 77 -8.41 17.40 8.00
CA ALA A 77 -9.10 17.62 6.73
C ALA A 77 -9.66 19.04 6.74
N PRO A 78 -9.13 19.96 5.92
CA PRO A 78 -9.53 21.37 5.96
C PRO A 78 -10.91 21.62 5.36
N HIS A 79 -11.36 20.75 4.46
CA HIS A 79 -12.65 20.83 3.79
C HIS A 79 -13.46 19.56 4.00
N THR A 80 -14.69 19.73 4.48
CA THR A 80 -15.62 18.65 4.79
C THR A 80 -17.05 19.07 4.48
N HIS A 81 -17.85 18.14 4.00
CA HIS A 81 -19.29 18.33 3.80
C HIS A 81 -20.06 17.11 4.31
N LYS A 82 -21.36 17.29 4.57
CA LYS A 82 -22.26 16.21 4.97
C LYS A 82 -22.16 15.04 4.00
N ALA A 83 -22.02 13.83 4.55
CA ALA A 83 -21.83 12.61 3.77
C ALA A 83 -22.96 12.42 2.74
N GLY A 84 -24.21 12.66 3.17
CA GLY A 84 -25.40 12.57 2.33
C GLY A 84 -26.02 11.18 2.32
N ALA A 85 -27.09 11.01 1.55
CA ALA A 85 -27.82 9.75 1.44
C ALA A 85 -26.93 8.61 0.90
N GLY A 86 -27.12 7.39 1.43
CA GLY A 86 -26.33 6.20 1.06
C GLY A 86 -25.15 5.89 2.00
N TYR A 87 -24.75 6.84 2.84
CA TYR A 87 -23.80 6.62 3.94
C TYR A 87 -24.53 6.19 5.22
N ALA A 88 -23.86 5.42 6.08
CA ALA A 88 -24.40 4.96 7.36
C ALA A 88 -24.70 6.11 8.34
N ASP A 89 -23.97 7.23 8.25
CA ASP A 89 -24.26 8.48 8.95
C ASP A 89 -24.27 9.65 7.94
N PRO A 90 -25.43 9.98 7.35
CA PRO A 90 -25.57 11.05 6.35
C PRO A 90 -25.13 12.43 6.84
N GLU A 91 -25.21 12.68 8.15
CA GLU A 91 -24.90 13.97 8.78
C GLU A 91 -23.42 14.09 9.21
N TYR A 92 -22.61 13.06 8.99
CA TYR A 92 -21.18 13.10 9.28
C TYR A 92 -20.46 14.08 8.33
N ASP A 93 -19.59 14.92 8.88
CA ASP A 93 -18.73 15.82 8.10
C ASP A 93 -17.59 15.02 7.46
N LEU A 94 -17.81 14.60 6.22
CA LEU A 94 -16.92 13.76 5.45
C LEU A 94 -15.91 14.61 4.69
N SER A 95 -14.63 14.19 4.70
CA SER A 95 -13.56 14.83 3.94
C SER A 95 -13.84 14.79 2.44
N ASP A 96 -13.78 15.95 1.79
CA ASP A 96 -13.98 16.07 0.35
C ASP A 96 -12.92 15.31 -0.45
N GLU A 97 -11.68 15.29 0.04
CA GLU A 97 -10.58 14.54 -0.58
C GLU A 97 -10.78 13.04 -0.48
N TRP A 98 -11.26 12.54 0.66
CA TRP A 98 -11.60 11.12 0.77
C TRP A 98 -12.76 10.77 -0.16
N ARG A 99 -13.78 11.62 -0.26
CA ARG A 99 -14.90 11.43 -1.18
C ARG A 99 -14.42 11.36 -2.63
N ALA A 100 -13.55 12.28 -3.04
CA ALA A 100 -12.95 12.27 -4.38
C ALA A 100 -12.13 11.00 -4.65
N ALA A 101 -11.31 10.57 -3.68
CA ALA A 101 -10.53 9.33 -3.80
C ALA A 101 -11.43 8.08 -3.89
N SER A 102 -12.47 8.02 -3.06
CA SER A 102 -13.45 6.92 -3.08
C SER A 102 -14.19 6.85 -4.41
N GLU A 103 -14.57 8.00 -4.97
CA GLU A 103 -15.22 8.10 -6.27
C GLU A 103 -14.29 7.65 -7.40
N ALA A 104 -13.02 8.06 -7.39
CA ALA A 104 -12.04 7.62 -8.38
C ALA A 104 -11.84 6.09 -8.37
N VAL A 105 -11.79 5.48 -7.17
CA VAL A 105 -11.74 4.02 -7.03
C VAL A 105 -13.01 3.37 -7.59
N ARG A 106 -14.19 3.89 -7.25
CA ARG A 106 -15.48 3.37 -7.72
C ARG A 106 -15.58 3.40 -9.25
N VAL A 107 -15.23 4.52 -9.88
CA VAL A 107 -15.21 4.67 -11.34
C VAL A 107 -14.22 3.68 -11.98
N ALA A 108 -13.04 3.50 -11.38
CA ALA A 108 -12.06 2.53 -11.86
C ALA A 108 -12.57 1.09 -11.78
N GLN A 109 -13.22 0.70 -10.68
CA GLN A 109 -13.84 -0.62 -10.53
C GLN A 109 -14.96 -0.85 -11.55
N GLN A 110 -15.79 0.16 -11.81
CA GLN A 110 -16.84 0.07 -12.83
C GLN A 110 -16.27 -0.15 -14.22
N ARG A 111 -15.22 0.60 -14.59
CA ARG A 111 -14.52 0.40 -15.87
C ARG A 111 -13.91 -1.00 -15.96
N GLN A 112 -13.29 -1.49 -14.88
CA GLN A 112 -12.71 -2.83 -14.85
C GLN A 112 -13.77 -3.93 -15.00
N ALA A 113 -14.96 -3.76 -14.40
CA ALA A 113 -16.05 -4.71 -14.46
C ALA A 113 -16.76 -4.75 -15.83
N ASP A 114 -16.61 -3.71 -16.65
CA ASP A 114 -17.22 -3.64 -17.97
C ASP A 114 -16.49 -4.57 -18.97
N PRO A 115 -17.16 -5.63 -19.48
CA PRO A 115 -16.54 -6.56 -20.44
C PRO A 115 -16.19 -5.92 -21.78
N ALA A 116 -16.79 -4.79 -22.14
CA ALA A 116 -16.50 -4.08 -23.39
C ALA A 116 -15.16 -3.32 -23.35
N THR A 117 -14.59 -3.08 -22.16
CA THR A 117 -13.31 -2.38 -22.04
C THR A 117 -12.14 -3.26 -22.47
N ARG A 118 -10.96 -2.67 -22.67
CA ARG A 118 -9.74 -3.44 -22.95
C ARG A 118 -9.21 -4.09 -21.66
N SER A 119 -8.59 -5.24 -21.82
CA SER A 119 -7.87 -5.91 -20.74
C SER A 119 -6.72 -5.00 -20.31
N ARG A 120 -6.50 -4.88 -18.99
CA ARG A 120 -5.58 -3.90 -18.42
C ARG A 120 -4.66 -4.55 -17.40
N VAL A 121 -3.36 -4.30 -17.51
CA VAL A 121 -2.38 -4.74 -16.52
C VAL A 121 -1.69 -3.54 -15.88
N LEU A 122 -1.67 -3.52 -14.55
CA LEU A 122 -0.82 -2.60 -13.79
C LEU A 122 0.59 -3.20 -13.71
N LEU A 123 1.54 -2.58 -14.39
CA LEU A 123 2.95 -2.98 -14.36
C LEU A 123 3.69 -2.10 -13.35
N VAL A 124 4.09 -2.67 -12.22
CA VAL A 124 4.82 -1.96 -11.16
C VAL A 124 6.32 -2.16 -11.34
N CYS A 125 7.03 -1.10 -11.73
CA CYS A 125 8.48 -1.02 -11.61
C CYS A 125 8.83 -0.61 -10.17
N ALA A 126 9.30 -1.58 -9.39
CA ALA A 126 9.57 -1.43 -7.97
C ALA A 126 11.02 -1.03 -7.66
N ALA A 127 11.75 -0.46 -8.62
CA ALA A 127 13.05 0.12 -8.34
C ALA A 127 12.90 1.41 -7.54
N ALA A 128 13.76 1.61 -6.55
CA ALA A 128 13.79 2.88 -5.80
C ALA A 128 14.62 3.97 -6.50
N ARG A 129 15.14 3.70 -7.70
CA ARG A 129 16.11 4.55 -8.40
C ARG A 129 15.81 4.67 -9.89
N ASN A 130 16.19 5.82 -10.44
CA ASN A 130 16.28 6.14 -11.86
C ASN A 130 17.56 6.97 -12.12
N ASP A 131 17.78 7.37 -13.37
CA ASP A 131 18.93 8.15 -13.84
C ASP A 131 19.01 9.59 -13.28
N TYR A 132 17.92 10.12 -12.72
CA TYR A 132 17.89 11.42 -12.02
C TYR A 132 18.10 11.31 -10.50
N THR A 133 18.31 10.10 -9.97
CA THR A 133 18.59 9.84 -8.55
C THR A 133 19.98 9.26 -8.40
N CYS A 134 20.59 9.29 -7.21
CA CYS A 134 21.77 8.47 -6.94
C CYS A 134 21.39 6.98 -7.18
N PRO A 135 22.09 6.24 -8.06
CA PRO A 135 23.47 6.42 -8.54
C PRO A 135 23.66 7.09 -9.92
N GLY A 136 22.62 7.61 -10.56
CA GLY A 136 22.68 8.26 -11.87
C GLY A 136 22.54 7.28 -13.04
N GLU A 137 21.98 6.10 -12.80
CA GLU A 137 21.83 5.02 -13.79
C GLU A 137 20.43 4.41 -13.71
N MET A 138 19.86 4.11 -14.88
CA MET A 138 18.58 3.42 -14.98
C MET A 138 18.61 2.06 -14.27
N SER A 139 17.49 1.61 -13.71
CA SER A 139 17.46 0.32 -13.01
C SER A 139 17.33 -0.88 -13.95
N LYS A 140 17.88 -2.05 -13.56
CA LYS A 140 17.58 -3.34 -14.23
C LYS A 140 16.08 -3.64 -14.24
N SER A 141 15.35 -3.31 -13.16
CA SER A 141 13.90 -3.47 -13.09
C SER A 141 13.18 -2.69 -14.18
N TRP A 142 13.59 -1.45 -14.46
CA TRP A 142 13.00 -0.65 -15.54
C TRP A 142 13.19 -1.31 -16.90
N ARG A 143 14.39 -1.84 -17.16
CA ARG A 143 14.70 -2.56 -18.41
C ARG A 143 13.86 -3.84 -18.56
N LEU A 144 13.72 -4.62 -17.49
CA LEU A 144 12.88 -5.81 -17.46
C LEU A 144 11.37 -5.47 -17.59
N ALA A 145 10.92 -4.41 -16.94
CA ALA A 145 9.54 -3.92 -17.04
C ALA A 145 9.24 -3.43 -18.46
N GLY A 146 10.16 -2.70 -19.11
CA GLY A 146 10.02 -2.29 -20.51
C GLY A 146 9.81 -3.48 -21.45
N ARG A 147 10.59 -4.55 -21.26
CA ARG A 147 10.42 -5.79 -22.00
C ARG A 147 9.06 -6.45 -21.76
N ALA A 148 8.65 -6.58 -20.50
CA ALA A 148 7.36 -7.15 -20.16
C ALA A 148 6.19 -6.33 -20.73
N ARG A 149 6.29 -4.99 -20.70
CA ARG A 149 5.33 -4.07 -21.31
C ARG A 149 5.15 -4.35 -22.79
N GLU A 150 6.24 -4.42 -23.55
CA GLU A 150 6.19 -4.71 -25.00
C GLU A 150 5.45 -6.02 -25.30
N ARG A 151 5.65 -7.06 -24.47
CA ARG A 151 4.96 -8.34 -24.62
C ARG A 151 3.48 -8.28 -24.29
N LEU A 152 3.10 -7.54 -23.25
CA LEU A 152 1.70 -7.33 -22.89
C LEU A 152 0.97 -6.53 -23.97
N GLU A 153 1.57 -5.44 -24.45
CA GLU A 153 1.01 -4.58 -25.50
C GLU A 153 0.85 -5.33 -26.83
N ALA A 154 1.82 -6.19 -27.18
CA ALA A 154 1.73 -7.06 -28.36
C ALA A 154 0.56 -8.06 -28.29
N GLN A 155 0.05 -8.36 -27.09
CA GLN A 155 -1.15 -9.17 -26.88
C GLN A 155 -2.43 -8.33 -26.73
N GLY A 156 -2.37 -7.04 -27.04
CA GLY A 156 -3.52 -6.14 -26.98
C GLY A 156 -3.92 -5.71 -25.58
N ILE A 157 -3.12 -6.01 -24.55
CA ILE A 157 -3.34 -5.54 -23.17
C ILE A 157 -2.98 -4.05 -23.08
N GLU A 158 -3.85 -3.26 -22.44
CA GLU A 158 -3.52 -1.90 -22.00
C GLU A 158 -2.58 -1.97 -20.80
N VAL A 159 -1.35 -1.45 -20.91
CA VAL A 159 -0.38 -1.45 -19.82
C VAL A 159 -0.38 -0.11 -19.11
N ASP A 160 -0.59 -0.15 -17.80
CA ASP A 160 -0.45 1.00 -16.91
C ASP A 160 0.86 0.87 -16.12
N LEU A 161 1.89 1.64 -16.50
CA LEU A 161 3.22 1.55 -15.88
C LEU A 161 3.28 2.43 -14.62
N LEU A 162 3.47 1.82 -13.46
CA LEU A 162 3.73 2.48 -12.18
C LEU A 162 5.22 2.40 -11.86
N ASP A 163 5.95 3.49 -12.05
CA ASP A 163 7.35 3.56 -11.62
C ASP A 163 7.47 4.14 -10.22
N LEU A 164 7.84 3.30 -9.26
CA LEU A 164 8.01 3.72 -7.87
C LEU A 164 9.30 4.51 -7.64
N SER A 165 10.17 4.63 -8.65
CA SER A 165 11.39 5.43 -8.57
C SER A 165 11.10 6.93 -8.40
N HIS A 166 9.91 7.39 -8.80
CA HIS A 166 9.45 8.77 -8.63
C HIS A 166 9.39 9.21 -7.17
N LEU A 167 9.22 8.29 -6.21
CA LEU A 167 9.30 8.62 -4.78
C LEU A 167 10.69 9.12 -4.35
N THR A 168 11.72 8.84 -5.13
CA THR A 168 13.10 9.27 -4.88
C THR A 168 13.50 10.48 -5.73
N SER A 169 12.96 10.64 -6.95
CA SER A 169 13.30 11.76 -7.83
C SER A 169 12.39 12.98 -7.69
N ASP A 170 11.11 12.77 -7.40
CA ASP A 170 10.11 13.82 -7.54
C ASP A 170 9.97 14.58 -6.22
N ALA A 171 10.31 15.86 -6.25
CA ALA A 171 10.31 16.70 -5.06
C ALA A 171 8.94 16.68 -4.39
N GLN A 172 8.92 16.28 -3.11
CA GLN A 172 7.72 16.15 -2.30
C GLN A 172 6.73 15.07 -2.74
N LEU A 173 6.99 14.18 -3.69
CA LEU A 173 6.08 13.03 -3.88
C LEU A 173 6.36 11.97 -2.81
N GLN A 174 5.35 11.51 -2.06
CA GLN A 174 5.54 10.56 -0.96
C GLN A 174 4.47 9.47 -0.93
N ILE A 175 4.82 8.29 -0.41
CA ILE A 175 3.85 7.36 0.18
C ILE A 175 4.11 7.35 1.67
N HIS A 176 3.17 7.86 2.47
CA HIS A 176 3.34 7.83 3.91
C HIS A 176 3.08 6.42 4.47
N PRO A 177 3.76 6.01 5.57
CA PRO A 177 3.62 4.66 6.13
C PRO A 177 2.18 4.30 6.53
N CYS A 178 1.81 3.02 6.42
CA CYS A 178 0.54 2.59 6.98
C CYS A 178 0.51 2.76 8.51
N LYS A 179 -0.62 3.23 9.05
CA LYS A 179 -0.82 3.41 10.50
C LYS A 179 -1.31 2.13 11.21
N GLY A 180 -1.50 1.04 10.47
CA GLY A 180 -1.93 -0.24 11.05
C GLY A 180 -3.33 -0.24 11.66
N CYS A 181 -4.27 0.55 11.11
CA CYS A 181 -5.65 0.62 11.65
C CYS A 181 -6.33 -0.76 11.72
N VAL A 182 -6.03 -1.64 10.75
CA VAL A 182 -6.51 -3.03 10.72
C VAL A 182 -6.11 -3.83 11.96
N SER A 183 -4.95 -3.56 12.56
CA SER A 183 -4.47 -4.22 13.78
C SER A 183 -5.23 -3.79 15.04
N THR A 184 -6.11 -2.79 14.92
CA THR A 184 -7.07 -2.41 15.96
C THR A 184 -8.43 -3.06 15.71
N ALA A 185 -8.96 -2.88 14.50
CA ALA A 185 -10.15 -3.55 13.98
C ALA A 185 -10.21 -3.35 12.46
N MET A 186 -10.60 -4.36 11.69
CA MET A 186 -10.68 -4.21 10.22
C MET A 186 -11.57 -3.04 9.77
N PRO A 187 -12.75 -2.78 10.35
CA PRO A 187 -13.59 -1.65 9.98
C PRO A 187 -12.97 -0.26 10.22
N LEU A 188 -11.92 -0.17 11.06
CA LEU A 188 -11.16 1.06 11.29
C LEU A 188 -10.21 1.36 10.13
N CYS A 189 -9.83 0.36 9.33
CA CYS A 189 -9.10 0.53 8.08
C CYS A 189 -10.13 0.91 7.00
N HIS A 190 -10.03 2.06 6.34
CA HIS A 190 -11.02 2.47 5.33
C HIS A 190 -10.50 2.21 3.92
N TRP A 191 -11.40 1.93 2.98
CA TRP A 191 -11.11 1.75 1.56
C TRP A 191 -11.79 2.87 0.73
N PRO A 192 -11.02 3.74 0.02
CA PRO A 192 -9.58 3.93 0.13
C PRO A 192 -9.18 4.50 1.50
N CYS A 193 -7.87 4.49 1.80
CA CYS A 193 -7.40 4.83 3.14
C CYS A 193 -7.61 6.30 3.51
N SER A 194 -8.49 6.54 4.48
CA SER A 194 -8.77 7.87 5.02
C SER A 194 -7.69 8.42 5.96
N CYS A 195 -6.57 7.74 6.20
CA CYS A 195 -5.52 8.25 7.11
C CYS A 195 -4.74 9.44 6.53
N TYR A 196 -4.77 9.59 5.21
CA TYR A 196 -4.12 10.65 4.44
C TYR A 196 -5.12 11.26 3.43
N PRO A 197 -4.90 12.52 3.00
CA PRO A 197 -3.90 13.43 3.55
C PRO A 197 -4.21 13.83 4.99
N ASN A 198 -3.18 14.34 5.68
CA ASN A 198 -3.32 14.92 7.02
C ASN A 198 -2.58 16.25 7.07
N TYR A 199 -3.33 17.33 6.90
CA TYR A 199 -2.82 18.70 6.84
C TYR A 199 -2.19 19.15 8.17
N ALA A 200 -2.73 18.72 9.30
CA ALA A 200 -2.16 19.00 10.62
C ALA A 200 -0.76 18.41 10.82
N LEU A 201 -0.39 17.38 10.05
CA LEU A 201 0.93 16.73 10.11
C LEU A 201 1.79 17.01 8.87
N GLY A 202 1.35 17.87 7.95
CA GLY A 202 2.04 18.12 6.68
C GLY A 202 2.11 16.92 5.75
N GLN A 203 1.21 15.94 5.92
CA GLN A 203 1.14 14.71 5.13
C GLN A 203 0.17 14.89 3.96
N VAL A 204 0.44 15.89 3.11
CA VAL A 204 -0.49 16.40 2.07
C VAL A 204 -0.17 15.88 0.68
N ASN A 205 0.99 15.28 0.53
CA ASN A 205 1.65 14.91 -0.71
C ASN A 205 1.72 13.38 -0.87
N ASP A 206 0.65 12.71 -0.43
CA ASP A 206 0.51 11.25 -0.44
C ASP A 206 0.03 10.75 -1.80
N TRP A 207 0.81 9.89 -2.45
CA TRP A 207 0.55 9.39 -3.80
C TRP A 207 -0.51 8.29 -3.87
N MET A 208 -0.91 7.72 -2.72
CA MET A 208 -1.78 6.54 -2.71
C MET A 208 -3.17 6.80 -3.29
N ASN A 209 -3.71 8.02 -3.19
CA ASN A 209 -5.01 8.34 -3.78
C ASN A 209 -5.02 8.26 -5.31
N GLU A 210 -3.85 8.39 -5.96
CA GLU A 210 -3.69 8.13 -7.40
C GLU A 210 -3.40 6.65 -7.69
N ILE A 211 -2.77 5.94 -6.76
CA ILE A 211 -2.43 4.52 -6.91
C ILE A 211 -3.65 3.60 -6.70
N TYR A 212 -4.54 3.88 -5.74
CA TYR A 212 -5.70 3.02 -5.47
C TYR A 212 -6.61 2.83 -6.71
N PRO A 213 -6.98 3.87 -7.47
CA PRO A 213 -7.76 3.70 -8.70
C PRO A 213 -7.04 2.85 -9.75
N ARG A 214 -5.71 2.86 -9.80
CA ARG A 214 -4.95 2.08 -10.79
C ARG A 214 -4.97 0.58 -10.48
N TRP A 215 -4.88 0.23 -9.19
CA TRP A 215 -5.14 -1.14 -8.72
C TRP A 215 -6.58 -1.57 -8.99
N ALA A 216 -7.54 -0.68 -8.71
CA ALA A 216 -8.96 -0.93 -8.99
C ALA A 216 -9.26 -1.11 -10.50
N ALA A 217 -8.57 -0.40 -11.39
CA ALA A 217 -8.81 -0.45 -12.83
C ALA A 217 -8.21 -1.67 -13.54
N CYS A 218 -7.24 -2.36 -12.93
CA CYS A 218 -6.52 -3.45 -13.58
C CYS A 218 -7.25 -4.80 -13.47
N HIS A 219 -7.05 -5.65 -14.48
CA HIS A 219 -7.46 -7.05 -14.51
C HIS A 219 -6.32 -7.98 -14.05
N GLY A 220 -5.09 -7.52 -14.17
CA GLY A 220 -3.93 -8.18 -13.60
C GLY A 220 -2.81 -7.22 -13.20
N VAL A 221 -1.88 -7.71 -12.39
CA VAL A 221 -0.75 -6.94 -11.87
C VAL A 221 0.56 -7.67 -12.18
N LEU A 222 1.54 -6.97 -12.71
CA LEU A 222 2.90 -7.46 -12.86
C LEU A 222 3.84 -6.64 -12.00
N ILE A 223 4.50 -7.25 -11.02
CA ILE A 223 5.48 -6.56 -10.17
C ILE A 223 6.89 -6.97 -10.60
N VAL A 224 7.71 -5.99 -10.99
CA VAL A 224 9.13 -6.15 -11.31
C VAL A 224 9.96 -5.49 -10.24
N THR A 225 10.61 -6.27 -9.38
CA THR A 225 11.28 -5.75 -8.17
C THR A 225 12.72 -6.24 -8.04
N PRO A 226 13.66 -5.37 -7.60
CA PRO A 226 14.93 -5.83 -7.07
C PRO A 226 14.74 -6.39 -5.65
N VAL A 227 15.78 -7.04 -5.11
CA VAL A 227 15.88 -7.43 -3.70
C VAL A 227 16.75 -6.45 -2.92
N TYR A 228 16.25 -5.96 -1.78
CA TYR A 228 16.95 -5.11 -0.82
C TYR A 228 17.02 -5.86 0.51
N TRP A 229 18.19 -6.34 0.92
CA TRP A 229 18.39 -7.05 2.20
C TRP A 229 17.31 -8.11 2.50
N TYR A 230 17.14 -9.10 1.61
CA TYR A 230 16.13 -10.16 1.73
C TYR A 230 14.67 -9.67 1.74
N GLN A 231 14.41 -8.44 1.30
CA GLN A 231 13.09 -7.82 1.26
C GLN A 231 12.85 -7.09 -0.07
N VAL A 232 11.59 -6.70 -0.29
CA VAL A 232 11.23 -5.74 -1.35
C VAL A 232 11.86 -4.36 -1.09
N SER A 233 11.93 -3.52 -2.13
CA SER A 233 12.39 -2.13 -1.96
C SER A 233 11.46 -1.33 -1.05
N SER A 234 11.98 -0.31 -0.36
CA SER A 234 11.16 0.54 0.54
C SER A 234 9.96 1.19 -0.17
N PRO A 235 10.08 1.74 -1.40
CA PRO A 235 8.93 2.24 -2.15
C PRO A 235 7.82 1.19 -2.36
N LEU A 236 8.20 -0.03 -2.74
CA LEU A 236 7.25 -1.13 -2.91
C LEU A 236 6.62 -1.50 -1.56
N LYS A 237 7.41 -1.60 -0.49
CA LYS A 237 6.89 -1.91 0.85
C LYS A 237 5.89 -0.87 1.35
N LEU A 238 6.14 0.41 1.12
CA LEU A 238 5.22 1.49 1.47
C LEU A 238 3.87 1.33 0.74
N MET A 239 3.90 1.06 -0.57
CA MET A 239 2.68 0.78 -1.35
C MET A 239 1.96 -0.49 -0.83
N MET A 240 2.70 -1.59 -0.62
CA MET A 240 2.17 -2.85 -0.08
C MET A 240 1.42 -2.65 1.23
N ASP A 241 2.07 -1.99 2.20
CA ASP A 241 1.49 -1.76 3.53
C ASP A 241 0.24 -0.88 3.47
N ARG A 242 0.18 0.01 2.50
CA ARG A 242 -0.95 0.92 2.27
C ARG A 242 -2.10 0.26 1.51
N LEU A 243 -1.90 -0.89 0.90
CA LEU A 243 -2.94 -1.70 0.26
C LEU A 243 -3.66 -2.64 1.22
N VAL A 244 -3.26 -2.71 2.50
CA VAL A 244 -4.01 -3.50 3.52
C VAL A 244 -5.47 -3.08 3.65
N CYS A 245 -5.83 -1.83 3.31
CA CYS A 245 -7.23 -1.42 3.25
C CYS A 245 -8.02 -2.09 2.12
N ALA A 246 -7.37 -2.58 1.07
CA ALA A 246 -8.03 -3.31 -0.01
C ALA A 246 -8.44 -4.72 0.42
N ASP A 247 -7.76 -5.33 1.40
CA ASP A 247 -8.02 -6.70 1.87
C ASP A 247 -9.39 -6.81 2.57
N GLY A 248 -9.74 -5.85 3.41
CA GLY A 248 -11.05 -5.88 4.08
C GLY A 248 -11.52 -4.53 4.60
N GLY A 249 -10.92 -3.43 4.16
CA GLY A 249 -11.21 -2.12 4.71
C GLY A 249 -12.66 -1.69 4.49
N ASN A 250 -13.15 -0.86 5.39
CA ASN A 250 -14.48 -0.29 5.38
C ASN A 250 -14.64 0.77 4.26
N PRO A 251 -15.54 0.57 3.28
CA PRO A 251 -15.79 1.55 2.23
C PRO A 251 -16.61 2.75 2.71
N ASP A 252 -17.12 2.73 3.95
CA ASP A 252 -17.93 3.81 4.53
C ASP A 252 -17.34 4.30 5.86
N PRO A 253 -16.51 5.36 5.84
CA PRO A 253 -15.95 5.99 7.04
C PRO A 253 -16.98 6.52 8.03
N THR A 254 -18.21 6.75 7.61
CA THR A 254 -19.26 7.33 8.45
C THR A 254 -19.84 6.28 9.40
N SER A 255 -19.80 4.99 9.02
CA SER A 255 -20.20 3.87 9.85
C SER A 255 -19.36 3.74 11.13
N THR A 256 -18.12 4.22 11.12
CA THR A 256 -17.20 4.32 12.27
C THR A 256 -17.05 5.76 12.78
N ARG A 257 -17.81 6.73 12.25
CA ARG A 257 -17.65 8.17 12.53
C ARG A 257 -16.19 8.64 12.44
N GLY A 258 -15.52 8.24 11.37
CA GLY A 258 -14.10 8.48 11.16
C GLY A 258 -13.24 7.38 11.78
N LYS A 259 -12.34 7.73 12.72
CA LYS A 259 -11.42 6.77 13.34
C LYS A 259 -11.80 6.44 14.78
N ASP A 260 -13.10 6.22 15.03
CA ASP A 260 -13.58 5.76 16.34
C ASP A 260 -13.24 4.28 16.54
N VAL A 261 -12.37 4.01 17.51
CA VAL A 261 -11.86 2.66 17.80
C VAL A 261 -12.94 1.75 18.37
N ALA A 262 -13.73 2.23 19.33
CA ALA A 262 -14.72 1.40 20.02
C ALA A 262 -15.82 0.98 19.05
N ARG A 263 -16.28 1.92 18.21
CA ARG A 263 -17.28 1.65 17.18
C ARG A 263 -16.78 0.68 16.11
N ALA A 264 -15.54 0.84 15.64
CA ALA A 264 -14.96 -0.09 14.68
C ALA A 264 -14.84 -1.52 15.23
N LYS A 265 -14.42 -1.67 16.49
CA LYS A 265 -14.39 -2.98 17.17
C LYS A 265 -15.78 -3.58 17.30
N ALA A 266 -16.79 -2.77 17.67
CA ALA A 266 -18.17 -3.24 17.78
C ALA A 266 -18.70 -3.75 16.44
N ILE A 267 -18.42 -3.05 15.33
CA ILE A 267 -18.75 -3.51 13.97
C ILE A 267 -18.05 -4.83 13.66
N GLU A 268 -16.76 -4.96 13.95
CA GLU A 268 -16.01 -6.18 13.67
C GLU A 268 -16.55 -7.39 14.44
N LEU A 269 -16.82 -7.22 15.74
CA LEU A 269 -17.41 -8.27 16.58
C LEU A 269 -18.84 -8.63 16.17
N SER A 270 -19.53 -7.76 15.44
CA SER A 270 -20.86 -8.03 14.88
C SER A 270 -20.81 -8.86 13.59
N GLY A 271 -19.62 -9.27 13.13
CA GLY A 271 -19.44 -10.15 11.98
C GLY A 271 -19.05 -9.42 10.70
N TRP A 272 -17.96 -8.64 10.73
CA TRP A 272 -17.40 -8.04 9.52
C TRP A 272 -17.05 -9.10 8.47
N ASP A 273 -17.30 -8.79 7.20
CA ASP A 273 -17.34 -9.73 6.09
C ASP A 273 -16.04 -9.83 5.28
N TYR A 274 -15.08 -8.92 5.49
CA TYR A 274 -13.76 -8.91 4.86
C TYR A 274 -13.84 -8.94 3.31
N PRO A 275 -14.29 -7.85 2.68
CA PRO A 275 -14.76 -7.86 1.28
C PRO A 275 -13.71 -8.14 0.20
N LYS A 276 -12.40 -8.05 0.48
CA LYS A 276 -11.31 -8.17 -0.51
C LYS A 276 -11.58 -7.41 -1.80
N HIS A 277 -11.56 -6.08 -1.72
CA HIS A 277 -11.95 -5.12 -2.78
C HIS A 277 -11.23 -5.29 -4.12
N LEU A 278 -10.09 -5.99 -4.14
CA LEU A 278 -9.27 -6.24 -5.33
C LEU A 278 -9.26 -7.71 -5.77
N ALA A 279 -10.00 -8.59 -5.11
CA ALA A 279 -10.05 -10.01 -5.42
C ALA A 279 -10.42 -10.27 -6.90
N GLY A 280 -9.96 -11.41 -7.42
CA GLY A 280 -10.24 -11.82 -8.79
C GLY A 280 -9.42 -11.08 -9.85
N ARG A 281 -8.25 -10.52 -9.50
CA ARG A 281 -7.24 -10.05 -10.46
C ARG A 281 -6.14 -11.10 -10.60
N ALA A 282 -5.59 -11.26 -11.79
CA ALA A 282 -4.43 -12.14 -12.00
C ALA A 282 -3.12 -11.44 -11.56
N TYR A 283 -2.06 -12.19 -11.24
CA TYR A 283 -0.75 -11.59 -11.00
C TYR A 283 0.43 -12.36 -11.59
N GLY A 284 1.50 -11.61 -11.87
CA GLY A 284 2.83 -12.11 -12.18
C GLY A 284 3.91 -11.35 -11.40
N LEU A 285 5.07 -12.00 -11.19
CA LEU A 285 6.20 -11.51 -10.42
C LEU A 285 7.49 -11.73 -11.20
N VAL A 286 8.33 -10.68 -11.26
CA VAL A 286 9.73 -10.74 -11.69
C VAL A 286 10.57 -10.21 -10.55
N VAL A 287 11.17 -11.12 -9.78
CA VAL A 287 12.10 -10.78 -8.70
C VAL A 287 13.52 -11.01 -9.20
N HIS A 288 14.37 -9.99 -9.09
CA HIS A 288 15.79 -10.14 -9.41
C HIS A 288 16.67 -9.65 -8.28
N GLY A 289 17.85 -10.24 -8.19
CA GLY A 289 18.89 -9.87 -7.24
C GLY A 289 20.25 -10.23 -7.78
N ASP A 290 21.28 -9.98 -6.99
CA ASP A 290 22.66 -10.21 -7.43
C ASP A 290 23.28 -11.45 -6.76
N VAL A 291 22.89 -11.77 -5.50
CA VAL A 291 23.53 -12.84 -4.71
C VAL A 291 22.56 -13.64 -3.85
N ALA A 292 21.62 -13.00 -3.14
CA ALA A 292 20.75 -13.68 -2.19
C ALA A 292 19.37 -13.03 -2.07
N GLY A 293 18.38 -13.81 -1.63
CA GLY A 293 17.08 -13.33 -1.13
C GLY A 293 15.94 -13.28 -2.16
N ILE A 294 16.19 -13.67 -3.41
CA ILE A 294 15.18 -13.64 -4.48
C ILE A 294 14.00 -14.59 -4.21
N GLU A 295 14.27 -15.77 -3.67
CA GLU A 295 13.25 -16.79 -3.41
C GLU A 295 12.35 -16.37 -2.24
N GLY A 296 12.94 -15.78 -1.20
CA GLY A 296 12.21 -15.28 -0.03
C GLY A 296 11.28 -14.12 -0.41
N VAL A 297 11.78 -13.17 -1.20
CA VAL A 297 10.99 -12.04 -1.69
C VAL A 297 9.86 -12.50 -2.60
N ARG A 298 10.14 -13.41 -3.54
CA ARG A 298 9.09 -13.94 -4.43
C ARG A 298 7.99 -14.65 -3.64
N ARG A 299 8.34 -15.50 -2.67
CA ARG A 299 7.35 -16.18 -1.81
C ARG A 299 6.50 -15.18 -1.03
N ALA A 300 7.13 -14.23 -0.35
CA ALA A 300 6.41 -13.21 0.42
C ALA A 300 5.44 -12.37 -0.44
N LEU A 301 5.83 -12.06 -1.68
CA LEU A 301 4.96 -11.37 -2.63
C LEU A 301 3.79 -12.24 -3.10
N SER A 302 4.04 -13.52 -3.42
CA SER A 302 2.98 -14.47 -3.76
C SER A 302 1.98 -14.60 -2.60
N ASP A 303 2.47 -14.86 -1.39
CA ASP A 303 1.61 -15.02 -0.21
C ASP A 303 0.76 -13.78 0.06
N TRP A 304 1.32 -12.58 -0.12
CA TRP A 304 0.57 -11.32 0.01
C TRP A 304 -0.53 -11.17 -1.05
N LEU A 305 -0.25 -11.47 -2.32
CA LEU A 305 -1.21 -11.31 -3.41
C LEU A 305 -2.31 -12.38 -3.33
N ASP A 306 -1.95 -13.63 -3.03
CA ASP A 306 -2.88 -14.73 -2.78
C ASP A 306 -3.80 -14.38 -1.60
N TRP A 307 -3.25 -13.82 -0.51
CA TRP A 307 -4.02 -13.38 0.64
C TRP A 307 -5.10 -12.35 0.27
N MET A 308 -4.75 -11.35 -0.53
CA MET A 308 -5.70 -10.34 -1.04
C MET A 308 -6.71 -10.89 -2.06
N GLY A 309 -6.64 -12.18 -2.41
CA GLY A 309 -7.56 -12.84 -3.35
C GLY A 309 -7.20 -12.64 -4.82
N LEU A 310 -5.96 -12.31 -5.13
CA LEU A 310 -5.47 -12.33 -6.51
C LEU A 310 -5.10 -13.77 -6.90
N ILE A 311 -5.10 -14.03 -8.20
CA ILE A 311 -4.94 -15.37 -8.79
C ILE A 311 -3.57 -15.45 -9.45
N ASP A 312 -2.76 -16.45 -9.10
CA ASP A 312 -1.44 -16.62 -9.72
C ASP A 312 -1.60 -17.00 -11.21
N ALA A 313 -0.85 -16.35 -12.10
CA ALA A 313 -0.87 -16.68 -13.53
C ALA A 313 -0.02 -17.93 -13.87
N GLY A 314 0.20 -18.81 -12.90
CA GLY A 314 0.92 -20.07 -13.05
C GLY A 314 2.41 -19.98 -12.71
N ALA A 315 3.09 -21.15 -12.76
CA ALA A 315 4.48 -21.29 -12.32
C ALA A 315 5.46 -20.39 -13.09
N GLN A 316 5.27 -20.24 -14.41
CA GLN A 316 6.14 -19.37 -15.23
C GLN A 316 5.90 -17.88 -14.98
N ALA A 317 4.81 -17.49 -14.31
CA ALA A 317 4.52 -16.11 -13.96
C ALA A 317 5.17 -15.67 -12.64
N ARG A 318 5.88 -16.56 -11.93
CA ARG A 318 6.53 -16.28 -10.65
C ARG A 318 8.03 -16.50 -10.77
N LEU A 319 8.72 -15.54 -11.36
CA LEU A 319 10.15 -15.59 -11.65
C LEU A 319 10.99 -15.03 -10.49
N ASP A 320 12.04 -15.74 -10.13
CA ASP A 320 13.13 -15.27 -9.28
C ASP A 320 14.48 -15.60 -9.95
N ARG A 321 15.34 -14.61 -10.21
CA ARG A 321 16.66 -14.86 -10.84
C ARG A 321 17.77 -13.99 -10.29
N TYR A 322 18.95 -14.56 -10.17
CA TYR A 322 20.18 -13.78 -10.00
C TYR A 322 20.65 -13.29 -11.37
N ILE A 323 21.06 -12.03 -11.46
CA ILE A 323 21.64 -11.44 -12.67
C ILE A 323 23.09 -11.09 -12.38
N GLY A 324 24.03 -11.81 -13.03
CA GLY A 324 25.45 -11.69 -12.73
C GLY A 324 25.78 -12.25 -11.33
N TYR A 325 25.38 -13.49 -11.05
CA TYR A 325 25.57 -14.12 -9.74
C TYR A 325 27.05 -14.11 -9.31
N TYR A 326 27.34 -13.44 -8.20
CA TYR A 326 28.71 -13.18 -7.69
C TYR A 326 29.65 -12.44 -8.67
N GLU A 327 29.13 -11.89 -9.77
CA GLU A 327 29.91 -11.05 -10.68
C GLU A 327 30.02 -9.61 -10.15
N PRO A 328 30.98 -8.81 -10.63
CA PRO A 328 31.10 -7.40 -10.26
C PRO A 328 29.83 -6.59 -10.59
N TYR A 329 29.35 -5.79 -9.64
CA TYR A 329 28.17 -4.92 -9.86
C TYR A 329 28.34 -3.95 -11.03
N ALA A 330 29.58 -3.50 -11.29
CA ALA A 330 29.92 -2.60 -12.38
C ALA A 330 29.60 -3.16 -13.78
N THR A 331 29.52 -4.49 -13.93
CA THR A 331 29.16 -5.15 -15.19
C THR A 331 27.74 -5.68 -15.21
N SER A 332 26.92 -5.37 -14.20
CA SER A 332 25.61 -6.00 -14.03
C SER A 332 24.60 -5.70 -15.13
N HIS A 333 24.69 -4.54 -15.79
CA HIS A 333 23.89 -4.23 -16.98
C HIS A 333 24.31 -5.06 -18.20
N VAL A 334 25.62 -5.29 -18.38
CA VAL A 334 26.15 -6.17 -19.44
C VAL A 334 25.79 -7.63 -19.17
N ALA A 335 25.80 -8.05 -17.90
CA ALA A 335 25.34 -9.38 -17.51
C ALA A 335 23.87 -9.58 -17.92
N LEU A 336 23.00 -8.60 -17.65
CA LEU A 336 21.61 -8.63 -18.12
C LEU A 336 21.50 -8.68 -19.65
N ASP A 337 22.32 -7.92 -20.38
CA ASP A 337 22.31 -7.89 -21.86
C ASP A 337 22.59 -9.26 -22.47
N ARG A 338 23.55 -9.98 -21.88
CA ARG A 338 24.02 -11.30 -22.34
C ARG A 338 23.08 -12.43 -21.92
N ASP A 339 22.32 -12.25 -20.84
CA ASP A 339 21.42 -13.26 -20.32
C ASP A 339 20.08 -13.29 -21.09
N THR A 340 20.14 -13.85 -22.30
CA THR A 340 18.97 -14.04 -23.16
C THR A 340 17.94 -14.99 -22.55
N SER A 341 18.34 -15.84 -21.60
CA SER A 341 17.45 -16.77 -20.90
C SER A 341 16.56 -16.02 -19.91
N VAL A 342 17.14 -15.21 -19.02
CA VAL A 342 16.37 -14.35 -18.09
C VAL A 342 15.44 -13.42 -18.86
N GLN A 343 15.91 -12.85 -19.97
CA GLN A 343 15.08 -12.04 -20.86
C GLN A 343 13.88 -12.82 -21.42
N GLY A 344 14.08 -14.05 -21.88
CA GLY A 344 13.00 -14.93 -22.34
C GLY A 344 12.05 -15.38 -21.23
N GLU A 345 12.55 -15.55 -20.01
CA GLU A 345 11.73 -15.86 -18.83
C GLU A 345 10.83 -14.67 -18.46
N VAL A 346 11.32 -13.43 -18.54
CA VAL A 346 10.47 -12.23 -18.36
C VAL A 346 9.41 -12.12 -19.45
N ASP A 347 9.75 -12.47 -20.70
CA ASP A 347 8.75 -12.58 -21.77
C ASP A 347 7.66 -13.60 -21.42
N ASN A 348 8.05 -14.76 -20.87
CA ASN A 348 7.10 -15.80 -20.47
C ASN A 348 6.22 -15.38 -19.29
N VAL A 349 6.74 -14.64 -18.31
CA VAL A 349 5.92 -14.07 -17.23
C VAL A 349 4.83 -13.17 -17.80
N ALA A 350 5.18 -12.25 -18.69
CA ALA A 350 4.22 -11.36 -19.34
C ALA A 350 3.19 -12.13 -20.17
N ARG A 351 3.61 -13.16 -20.91
CA ARG A 351 2.70 -14.01 -21.70
C ARG A 351 1.74 -14.80 -20.82
N ALA A 352 2.24 -15.41 -19.76
CA ALA A 352 1.43 -16.17 -18.82
C ALA A 352 0.36 -15.28 -18.16
N LEU A 353 0.76 -14.08 -17.73
CA LEU A 353 -0.18 -13.10 -17.17
C LEU A 353 -1.25 -12.67 -18.18
N ALA A 354 -0.88 -12.38 -19.43
CA ALA A 354 -1.85 -12.01 -20.46
C ALA A 354 -2.86 -13.14 -20.73
N CYS A 355 -2.41 -14.40 -20.83
CA CYS A 355 -3.28 -15.57 -20.93
C CYS A 355 -4.22 -15.70 -19.73
N ALA A 356 -3.71 -15.52 -18.50
CA ALA A 356 -4.53 -15.56 -17.30
C ALA A 356 -5.59 -14.44 -17.29
N VAL A 357 -5.22 -13.22 -17.67
CA VAL A 357 -6.16 -12.09 -17.79
C VAL A 357 -7.23 -12.36 -18.84
N GLU A 358 -6.86 -12.89 -20.01
CA GLU A 358 -7.82 -13.27 -21.05
C GLU A 358 -8.82 -14.31 -20.53
N GLN A 359 -8.32 -15.41 -19.95
CA GLN A 359 -9.17 -16.45 -19.37
C GLN A 359 -10.06 -15.90 -18.26
N LEU A 360 -9.55 -15.00 -17.42
CA LEU A 360 -10.30 -14.35 -16.35
C LEU A 360 -11.47 -13.54 -16.92
N ARG A 361 -11.21 -12.73 -17.95
CA ARG A 361 -12.26 -11.92 -18.59
C ARG A 361 -13.30 -12.75 -19.33
N HIS A 362 -12.94 -13.95 -19.76
CA HIS A 362 -13.87 -14.91 -20.38
C HIS A 362 -14.58 -15.80 -19.34
N GLY A 363 -14.32 -15.63 -18.03
CA GLY A 363 -14.88 -16.49 -16.98
C GLY A 363 -14.36 -17.94 -17.00
N GLN A 364 -13.21 -18.16 -17.63
CA GLN A 364 -12.57 -19.47 -17.84
C GLN A 364 -11.47 -19.77 -16.84
N LEU A 365 -10.85 -18.73 -16.23
CA LEU A 365 -9.83 -18.92 -15.20
C LEU A 365 -10.50 -19.44 -13.92
N ARG A 366 -10.24 -20.70 -13.57
CA ARG A 366 -10.78 -21.36 -12.37
C ARG A 366 -9.64 -21.79 -11.47
N THR A 367 -9.69 -21.39 -10.21
CA THR A 367 -8.86 -21.98 -9.16
C THR A 367 -9.50 -23.30 -8.69
N ALA A 368 -8.67 -24.25 -8.23
CA ALA A 368 -9.15 -25.57 -7.82
C ALA A 368 -10.09 -25.52 -6.60
N ASP A 369 -9.97 -24.47 -5.80
CA ASP A 369 -10.75 -24.19 -4.58
C ASP A 369 -11.89 -23.19 -4.80
N HIS A 370 -12.20 -22.85 -6.06
CA HIS A 370 -13.26 -21.90 -6.38
C HIS A 370 -14.61 -22.32 -5.77
N GLY A 371 -15.23 -21.41 -5.02
CA GLY A 371 -16.53 -21.63 -4.34
C GLY A 371 -16.42 -22.26 -2.95
N LEU A 372 -15.21 -22.62 -2.49
CA LEU A 372 -15.00 -23.00 -1.10
C LEU A 372 -15.04 -21.76 -0.22
N VAL A 373 -15.90 -21.78 0.80
CA VAL A 373 -15.94 -20.73 1.82
C VAL A 373 -14.92 -21.07 2.90
N PRO A 374 -13.91 -20.22 3.14
CA PRO A 374 -12.92 -20.49 4.18
C PRO A 374 -13.60 -20.43 5.56
N PRO A 375 -13.32 -21.40 6.47
CA PRO A 375 -13.91 -21.41 7.81
C PRO A 375 -13.40 -20.27 8.69
N ARG A 376 -12.34 -19.57 8.26
CA ARG A 376 -11.77 -18.38 8.90
C ARG A 376 -11.59 -17.32 7.82
N LEU A 377 -12.25 -16.18 7.99
CA LEU A 377 -12.17 -15.04 7.06
C LEU A 377 -10.92 -14.17 7.27
N LYS A 378 -10.07 -14.54 8.24
CA LYS A 378 -8.91 -13.81 8.74
C LYS A 378 -7.64 -14.60 8.58
#